data_AF-A0A2M6YML1-F1
#
_entry.id   AF-A0A2M6YML1-F1
#
_cell.length_a   1.000
_cell.length_b   1.000
_cell.length_c   1.000
_cell.angle_alpha   90.00
_cell.angle_beta   90.00
_cell.angle_gamma   90.00
#
_symmetry.space_group_name_H-M   'P 1'
#
loop_
_entity.id
_entity.type
_entity.pdbx_description
1 polymer ?
#
loop_
_entity_poly.entity_id
_entity_poly.type
_entity_poly.pdbx_seq_one_letter_code
_entity_poly.pdbx_strand_id
1 'polypeptide(L)'
;MMTITLSEILDDLRAADQALRKFEQRYWISSDTFYALYSQGALDNGEHREDFSEWSGHYKVKQHREALLRRFSEQRVADLRAASGDDFVHLAPAEPVLEITG
;
A
#
# COMPACT_ATOMS: atom_id res chain seq x y z
N MET A 1 9.53 11.60 -14.82
CA MET A 1 9.60 11.04 -13.46
C MET A 1 8.42 11.59 -12.70
N MET A 2 7.59 10.73 -12.11
CA MET A 2 6.51 11.18 -11.22
C MET A 2 7.05 11.16 -9.79
N THR A 3 7.09 12.34 -9.17
CA THR A 3 7.27 12.48 -7.73
C THR A 3 5.94 12.17 -7.07
N ILE A 4 5.95 11.30 -6.06
CA ILE A 4 4.79 11.04 -5.20
C ILE A 4 5.08 11.50 -3.78
N THR A 5 4.11 12.17 -3.16
CA THR A 5 4.18 12.66 -1.78
C THR A 5 3.68 11.61 -0.77
N LEU A 6 4.02 11.78 0.51
CA LEU A 6 3.50 10.90 1.57
C LEU A 6 1.98 10.99 1.67
N SER A 7 1.42 12.20 1.63
CA SER A 7 -0.02 12.41 1.63
C SER A 7 -0.72 11.66 0.49
N GLU A 8 -0.20 11.72 -0.74
CA GLU A 8 -0.76 10.97 -1.88
C GLU A 8 -0.67 9.44 -1.67
N ILE A 9 0.44 8.94 -1.13
CA ILE A 9 0.58 7.51 -0.80
C ILE A 9 -0.48 7.10 0.22
N LEU A 10 -0.68 7.89 1.28
CA LEU A 10 -1.63 7.58 2.35
C LEU A 10 -3.09 7.68 1.88
N ASP A 11 -3.40 8.64 1.01
CA ASP A 11 -4.73 8.77 0.42
C ASP A 11 -5.05 7.62 -0.53
N ASP A 12 -4.10 7.21 -1.38
CA ASP A 12 -4.25 6.05 -2.25
C ASP A 12 -4.43 4.76 -1.44
N LEU A 13 -3.68 4.59 -0.35
CA LEU A 13 -3.83 3.46 0.57
C LEU A 13 -5.22 3.41 1.18
N ARG A 14 -5.70 4.55 1.69
CA ARG A 14 -7.05 4.67 2.26
C ARG A 14 -8.12 4.33 1.22
N ALA A 15 -7.99 4.82 0.00
CA ALA A 15 -8.93 4.52 -1.08
C ALA A 15 -8.92 3.03 -1.48
N ALA A 16 -7.73 2.44 -1.61
CA ALA A 16 -7.57 1.02 -1.91
C ALA A 16 -8.15 0.13 -0.81
N ASP A 17 -7.88 0.43 0.46
CA ASP A 17 -8.44 -0.31 1.60
C ASP A 17 -9.97 -0.24 1.66
N GLN A 18 -10.55 0.93 1.39
CA GLN A 18 -12.00 1.09 1.33
C GLN A 18 -12.62 0.27 0.19
N ALA A 19 -11.96 0.21 -0.97
CA ALA A 19 -12.41 -0.61 -2.09
C ALA A 19 -12.33 -2.10 -1.75
N LEU A 20 -11.17 -2.55 -1.25
CA LEU A 20 -10.93 -3.94 -0.84
C LEU A 20 -11.94 -4.42 0.20
N ARG A 21 -12.28 -3.57 1.18
CA ARG A 21 -13.23 -3.94 2.24
C ARG A 21 -14.60 -4.35 1.71
N LYS A 22 -15.05 -3.78 0.58
CA LYS A 22 -16.32 -4.16 -0.07
C LYS A 22 -16.28 -5.61 -0.57
N PHE A 23 -15.15 -6.02 -1.13
CA PHE A 23 -14.95 -7.39 -1.62
C PHE A 23 -14.79 -8.38 -0.46
N GLU A 24 -14.07 -8.01 0.59
CA GLU A 24 -13.93 -8.84 1.79
C GLU A 24 -15.28 -9.09 2.47
N GLN A 25 -16.16 -8.10 2.50
CA GLN A 25 -17.53 -8.26 2.99
C GLN A 25 -18.41 -9.06 2.04
N ARG A 26 -18.25 -8.89 0.72
CA ARG A 26 -19.02 -9.62 -0.30
C ARG A 26 -18.68 -11.11 -0.31
N TYR A 27 -17.40 -11.44 -0.20
CA TYR A 27 -16.87 -12.80 -0.34
C TYR A 27 -16.44 -13.43 1.00
N TRP A 28 -16.57 -12.71 2.11
CA TRP A 28 -16.29 -13.17 3.49
C TRP A 28 -14.89 -13.77 3.70
N ILE A 29 -13.90 -13.20 3.00
CA ILE A 29 -12.50 -13.64 3.04
C ILE A 29 -11.58 -12.43 3.03
N SER A 30 -10.43 -12.51 3.71
CA SER A 30 -9.46 -11.42 3.71
C SER A 30 -8.82 -11.26 2.33
N SER A 31 -8.45 -10.03 1.94
CA SER A 31 -7.81 -9.78 0.66
C SER A 31 -6.50 -10.55 0.49
N ASP A 32 -5.75 -10.80 1.57
CA ASP A 32 -4.51 -11.59 1.49
C ASP A 32 -4.79 -13.05 1.12
N THR A 33 -5.81 -13.66 1.73
CA THR A 33 -6.21 -15.03 1.41
C THR A 33 -6.84 -15.09 0.01
N PHE A 34 -7.64 -14.08 -0.33
CA PHE A 34 -8.23 -13.93 -1.66
C PHE A 34 -7.15 -13.86 -2.74
N TYR A 35 -6.09 -13.10 -2.50
CA TYR A 35 -4.94 -13.01 -3.40
C TYR A 35 -4.20 -14.32 -3.55
N ALA A 36 -3.97 -15.05 -2.46
CA ALA A 36 -3.33 -16.36 -2.52
C ALA A 36 -4.10 -17.31 -3.44
N LEU A 37 -5.44 -17.35 -3.34
CA LEU A 37 -6.29 -18.16 -4.21
C LEU A 37 -6.29 -17.65 -5.66
N TYR A 38 -6.38 -16.33 -5.85
CA TYR A 38 -6.34 -15.69 -7.17
C TYR A 38 -5.06 -16.03 -7.92
N SER A 39 -3.92 -15.89 -7.26
CA SER A 39 -2.60 -16.18 -7.83
C SER A 39 -2.39 -17.66 -8.19
N GLN A 40 -3.14 -18.57 -7.57
CA GLN A 40 -3.12 -19.99 -7.88
C GLN A 40 -4.08 -20.38 -9.02
N GLY A 41 -4.94 -19.45 -9.47
CA GLY A 41 -6.05 -19.78 -10.38
C GLY A 41 -7.11 -20.66 -9.72
N ALA A 42 -7.20 -20.65 -8.38
CA ALA A 42 -8.10 -21.48 -7.58
C ALA A 42 -9.41 -20.76 -7.20
N LEU A 43 -9.68 -19.60 -7.82
CA LEU A 43 -10.90 -18.84 -7.60
C LEU A 43 -11.92 -19.15 -8.68
N ASP A 44 -13.07 -19.64 -8.21
CA ASP A 44 -14.26 -19.99 -8.98
C ASP A 44 -13.97 -20.71 -10.31
N ASN A 45 -14.99 -20.85 -11.16
CA ASN A 45 -14.88 -21.41 -12.51
C ASN A 45 -15.07 -20.34 -13.59
N GLY A 46 -14.84 -19.07 -13.25
CA GLY A 46 -14.96 -17.92 -14.13
C GLY A 46 -16.26 -17.11 -13.98
N GLU A 47 -17.11 -17.42 -12.99
CA GLU A 47 -18.42 -16.82 -12.77
C GLU A 47 -18.32 -15.34 -12.32
N HIS A 48 -17.31 -14.99 -11.53
CA HIS A 48 -17.11 -13.64 -10.97
C HIS A 48 -15.81 -12.97 -11.46
N ARG A 49 -15.39 -13.27 -12.69
CA ARG A 49 -14.12 -12.75 -13.26
C ARG A 49 -13.99 -11.23 -13.24
N GLU A 50 -15.08 -10.50 -13.47
CA GLU A 50 -15.06 -9.03 -13.48
C GLU A 50 -14.76 -8.48 -12.08
N ASP A 51 -15.51 -8.94 -11.07
CA ASP A 51 -15.27 -8.61 -9.66
C ASP A 51 -13.84 -8.92 -9.23
N PHE A 52 -13.32 -10.09 -9.59
CA PHE A 52 -11.96 -10.50 -9.20
C PHE A 52 -10.90 -9.66 -9.90
N SER A 53 -11.15 -9.26 -11.15
CA SER A 53 -10.26 -8.38 -11.89
C SER A 53 -10.22 -6.99 -11.25
N GLU A 54 -11.37 -6.41 -10.91
CA GLU A 54 -11.49 -5.12 -10.21
C GLU A 54 -10.80 -5.17 -8.85
N TRP A 55 -11.13 -6.16 -8.03
CA TRP A 55 -10.51 -6.41 -6.74
C TRP A 55 -8.97 -6.51 -6.85
N SER A 56 -8.47 -7.28 -7.82
CA SER A 56 -7.02 -7.45 -8.03
C SER A 56 -6.32 -6.14 -8.38
N GLY A 57 -7.01 -5.23 -9.07
CA GLY A 57 -6.52 -3.89 -9.37
C GLY A 57 -6.30 -3.08 -8.09
N HIS A 58 -7.32 -3.02 -7.22
CA HIS A 58 -7.21 -2.34 -5.92
C HIS A 58 -6.13 -2.96 -5.03
N TYR A 59 -6.02 -4.30 -5.02
CA TYR A 59 -5.02 -5.00 -4.20
C TYR A 59 -3.60 -4.68 -4.66
N LYS A 60 -3.34 -4.65 -5.97
CA LYS A 60 -2.03 -4.27 -6.52
C LYS A 60 -1.67 -2.82 -6.24
N VAL A 61 -2.65 -1.90 -6.32
CA VAL A 61 -2.44 -0.50 -5.94
C VAL A 61 -2.01 -0.42 -4.47
N LYS A 62 -2.74 -1.09 -3.58
CA LYS A 62 -2.38 -1.16 -2.16
C LYS A 62 -0.95 -1.67 -1.97
N GLN A 63 -0.61 -2.84 -2.51
CA GLN A 63 0.73 -3.43 -2.37
C GLN A 63 1.84 -2.49 -2.83
N HIS A 64 1.64 -1.84 -3.98
CA HIS A 64 2.61 -0.90 -4.52
C HIS A 64 2.77 0.35 -3.63
N ARG A 65 1.66 0.91 -3.12
CA ARG A 65 1.70 2.07 -2.20
C ARG A 65 2.26 1.73 -0.82
N GLU A 66 2.01 0.54 -0.29
CA GLU A 66 2.65 0.06 0.94
C GLU A 66 4.17 -0.08 0.77
N ALA A 67 4.62 -0.56 -0.40
CA ALA A 67 6.04 -0.64 -0.71
C ALA A 67 6.68 0.76 -0.80
N LEU A 68 6.00 1.74 -1.41
CA LEU A 68 6.46 3.13 -1.45
C LEU A 68 6.49 3.76 -0.05
N LEU A 69 5.45 3.57 0.75
CA LEU A 69 5.39 4.05 2.15
C LEU A 69 6.54 3.47 2.98
N ARG A 70 6.87 2.19 2.78
CA ARG A 70 8.00 1.54 3.46
C ARG A 70 9.33 2.19 3.07
N ARG A 71 9.58 2.36 1.78
CA ARG A 71 10.79 3.05 1.29
C ARG A 71 10.89 4.48 1.82
N PHE A 72 9.77 5.20 1.85
CA PHE A 72 9.68 6.54 2.43
C PHE A 72 10.10 6.55 3.89
N SER A 73 9.53 5.64 4.66
CA SER A 73 9.80 5.52 6.10
C SER A 73 11.27 5.18 6.36
N GLU A 74 11.83 4.25 5.59
CA GLU A 74 13.23 3.83 5.67
C GLU A 74 14.18 5.00 5.34
N GLN A 75 13.92 5.73 4.26
CA GLN A 75 14.70 6.91 3.88
C GLN A 75 14.62 8.00 4.96
N ARG A 76 13.42 8.29 5.45
CA ARG A 76 13.20 9.28 6.52
C ARG A 76 14.00 8.94 7.78
N VAL A 77 14.00 7.69 8.19
CA VAL A 77 14.74 7.23 9.38
C VAL A 77 16.25 7.33 9.14
N ALA A 78 16.74 7.00 7.94
CA ALA A 78 18.15 7.15 7.59
C ALA A 78 18.60 8.62 7.68
N ASP A 79 17.84 9.54 7.12
CA ASP A 79 18.14 10.99 7.15
C ASP A 79 18.15 11.53 8.58
N LEU A 80 17.19 11.13 9.41
CA LEU A 80 17.11 11.55 10.80
C LEU A 80 18.28 11.04 11.65
N ARG A 81 18.72 9.80 11.42
CA ARG A 81 19.90 9.24 12.10
C ARG A 81 21.19 9.96 11.66
N ALA A 82 21.32 10.25 10.37
CA ALA A 82 22.46 11.00 9.85
C ALA A 82 22.54 12.43 10.44
N ALA A 83 21.39 13.06 10.70
CA ALA A 83 21.32 14.42 11.24
C ALA A 83 21.50 14.53 12.76
N SER A 84 21.10 13.52 13.53
CA SER A 84 21.02 13.62 15.00
C SER A 84 22.36 13.39 15.71
N GLY A 85 23.28 12.62 15.11
CA GLY A 85 24.60 12.31 15.69
C GLY A 85 24.55 11.53 17.01
N ASP A 86 23.36 11.12 17.45
CA ASP A 86 23.05 10.39 18.69
C ASP A 86 22.28 9.10 18.35
N ASP A 87 22.16 8.19 19.32
CA ASP A 87 21.53 6.87 19.13
C ASP A 87 20.00 6.94 18.91
N PHE A 88 19.38 8.11 19.11
CA PHE A 88 17.94 8.31 19.05
C PHE A 88 17.47 8.96 17.74
N VAL A 89 16.28 8.54 17.28
CA VAL A 89 15.57 9.18 16.15
C VAL A 89 14.56 10.17 16.70
N HIS A 90 14.76 11.45 16.43
CA HIS A 90 13.81 12.50 16.81
C HIS A 90 12.74 12.71 15.72
N LEU A 91 11.52 12.28 16.01
CA LEU A 91 10.36 12.44 15.12
C LEU A 91 9.64 13.75 15.45
N ALA A 92 9.43 14.60 14.43
CA ALA A 92 8.57 15.77 14.51
C ALA A 92 7.21 15.47 13.84
N PRO A 93 6.08 15.95 14.40
CA PRO A 93 4.74 15.76 13.83
C PRO A 93 4.49 16.73 12.66
N ALA A 94 5.37 16.71 11.67
CA ALA A 94 5.27 17.49 10.44
C ALA A 94 5.56 16.58 9.25
N GLU A 95 4.84 16.78 8.15
CA GLU A 95 5.07 16.02 6.93
C GLU A 95 6.48 16.33 6.40
N PRO A 96 7.33 15.31 6.20
CA PRO A 96 8.66 15.55 5.68
C PRO A 96 8.59 15.78 4.17
N VAL A 97 9.38 16.75 3.69
CA VAL A 97 9.56 17.00 2.25
C VAL A 97 10.54 15.96 1.72
N LEU A 98 10.00 14.79 1.35
CA LEU A 98 10.74 13.71 0.71
C LEU A 98 10.05 13.33 -0.59
N GLU A 99 10.82 13.32 -1.67
CA GLU A 99 10.35 12.89 -2.98
C GLU A 99 10.85 11.48 -3.24
N ILE A 100 9.94 10.56 -3.59
CA ILE A 100 10.30 9.22 -4.04
C ILE A 100 9.86 9.07 -5.47
N THR A 101 10.74 8.47 -6.28
CA THR A 101 10.38 8.10 -7.65
C THR A 101 9.43 6.92 -7.63
N GLY A 102 8.26 7.09 -8.24
CA GLY A 102 7.26 6.03 -8.44
C GLY A 102 7.71 4.91 -9.37
#